data_AF-A0A4R4G3I1-F1
#
_entry.id   AF-A0A4R4G3I1-F1
#
_cell.length_a   1.000
_cell.length_b   1.000
_cell.length_c   1.000
_cell.angle_alpha   90.00
_cell.angle_beta   90.00
_cell.angle_gamma   90.00
#
_symmetry.space_group_name_H-M   'P 1'
#
loop_
_entity.id
_entity.type
_entity.pdbx_description
1 polymer ?
#
loop_
_entity_poly.entity_id
_entity_poly.type
_entity_poly.pdbx_seq_one_letter_code
_entity_poly.pdbx_strand_id
1 'polypeptide(L)'
;MNSLRLDFRETFSDLTILSMGLGQDSHAILFKIVHDPVFKARYAPHKLLVLFAETGNEHPHTYDYMRDVTIPFCREHGIEFVHIVPEMGYHGETWQSLTHQWECGTPTIGSVAYPKTCTHNLKLVPQYRFVEDWIAERYEGIRNNGRKQAYVQFAKYYGKIRWLVGIAKGEESRVADAEAETALWKKQAITVEYPLIDVGLDRSGCQAYIKSLGYPLPMPSNCMFCPYGCNGMELLWMYHSYPDRFHEWAEYEQKKLDAHSSAERNLGVSGKLHKDGPRKGEAVTLIDLVEQYKRDFPDVTLEQLQEWKWSHGHCVSSKY
;
A
#
# COMPACT_ATOMS: atom_id res chain seq x y z
N MET A 1 7.12 45.54 -19.67
CA MET A 1 6.04 44.77 -19.02
C MET A 1 6.69 43.72 -18.14
N ASN A 2 6.75 43.96 -16.82
CA ASN A 2 7.18 42.95 -15.85
C ASN A 2 6.12 41.84 -15.86
N SER A 3 6.45 40.70 -16.46
CA SER A 3 5.73 39.46 -16.20
C SER A 3 5.85 39.20 -14.70
N LEU A 4 4.76 39.42 -13.97
CA LEU A 4 4.57 38.84 -12.64
C LEU A 4 4.78 37.33 -12.80
N ARG A 5 5.99 36.85 -12.49
CA ARG A 5 6.24 35.42 -12.33
C ARG A 5 5.46 35.01 -11.09
N LEU A 6 4.21 34.58 -11.29
CA LEU A 6 3.44 33.88 -10.29
C LEU A 6 4.29 32.68 -9.85
N ASP A 7 4.74 32.70 -8.59
CA ASP A 7 5.43 31.56 -8.01
C ASP A 7 4.38 30.53 -7.61
N PHE A 8 4.04 29.64 -8.54
CA PHE A 8 3.04 28.60 -8.31
C PHE A 8 3.48 27.56 -7.29
N ARG A 9 4.74 27.58 -6.82
CA ARG A 9 5.29 26.58 -5.89
C ARG A 9 4.55 26.50 -4.56
N GLU A 10 3.86 27.56 -4.17
CA GLU A 10 3.04 27.61 -2.95
C GLU A 10 1.54 27.39 -3.20
N THR A 11 1.16 27.01 -4.43
CA THR A 11 -0.22 26.73 -4.84
C THR A 11 -0.39 25.27 -5.27
N PHE A 12 -1.64 24.82 -5.35
CA PHE A 12 -1.98 23.51 -5.90
C PHE A 12 -2.27 23.61 -7.40
N SER A 13 -1.82 22.60 -8.14
CA SER A 13 -2.16 22.40 -9.54
C SER A 13 -3.59 21.92 -9.76
N ASP A 14 -3.97 21.80 -11.03
CA ASP A 14 -5.23 21.16 -11.45
C ASP A 14 -5.20 19.62 -11.32
N LEU A 15 -4.05 19.02 -10.97
CA LEU A 15 -3.88 17.58 -10.85
C LEU A 15 -3.91 17.14 -9.38
N THR A 16 -4.83 16.21 -9.10
CA THR A 16 -4.84 15.41 -7.87
C THR A 16 -4.57 13.95 -8.22
N ILE A 17 -3.72 13.31 -7.41
CA ILE A 17 -3.42 11.89 -7.51
C ILE A 17 -4.02 11.18 -6.29
N LEU A 18 -4.77 10.10 -6.54
CA LEU A 18 -5.17 9.16 -5.50
C LEU A 18 -4.30 7.91 -5.61
N SER A 19 -3.43 7.71 -4.62
CA SER A 19 -2.59 6.51 -4.49
C SER A 19 -3.36 5.42 -3.75
N MET A 20 -3.84 4.42 -4.49
CA MET A 20 -4.67 3.37 -3.95
C MET A 20 -3.85 2.14 -3.55
N GLY A 21 -4.21 1.57 -2.40
CA GLY A 21 -3.89 0.18 -2.07
C GLY A 21 -4.99 -0.80 -2.51
N LEU A 22 -6.11 -0.30 -3.03
CA LEU A 22 -7.35 -1.01 -3.36
C LEU A 22 -8.09 -1.61 -2.14
N GLY A 23 -7.77 -1.16 -0.93
CA GLY A 23 -8.53 -1.48 0.28
C GLY A 23 -9.70 -0.52 0.50
N GLN A 24 -10.39 -0.71 1.62
CA GLN A 24 -11.60 0.04 1.99
C GLN A 24 -11.32 1.55 2.16
N ASP A 25 -10.20 1.92 2.79
CA ASP A 25 -9.84 3.32 3.05
C ASP A 25 -9.68 4.09 1.71
N SER A 26 -8.91 3.54 0.77
CA SER A 26 -8.72 4.18 -0.54
C SER A 26 -9.99 4.22 -1.38
N HIS A 27 -10.84 3.19 -1.29
CA HIS A 27 -12.13 3.18 -2.01
C HIS A 27 -13.13 4.17 -1.42
N ALA A 28 -13.15 4.35 -0.10
CA ALA A 28 -13.95 5.38 0.54
C ALA A 28 -13.55 6.77 0.01
N ILE A 29 -12.24 7.07 -0.11
CA ILE A 29 -11.79 8.34 -0.72
C ILE A 29 -12.30 8.47 -2.16
N LEU A 30 -12.09 7.46 -3.00
CA LEU A 30 -12.53 7.48 -4.40
C LEU A 30 -14.04 7.75 -4.53
N PHE A 31 -14.85 7.03 -3.76
CA PHE A 31 -16.30 7.17 -3.77
C PHE A 31 -16.75 8.52 -3.22
N LYS A 32 -16.10 9.03 -2.16
CA LYS A 32 -16.38 10.38 -1.65
C LYS A 32 -16.05 11.46 -2.66
N ILE A 33 -14.96 11.35 -3.43
CA ILE A 33 -14.64 12.32 -4.48
C ILE A 33 -15.76 12.41 -5.53
N VAL A 34 -16.45 11.31 -5.82
CA VAL A 34 -17.55 11.30 -6.80
C VAL A 34 -18.87 11.75 -6.18
N HIS A 35 -19.23 11.21 -5.02
CA HIS A 35 -20.59 11.34 -4.47
C HIS A 35 -20.74 12.46 -3.42
N ASP A 36 -19.66 13.07 -2.96
CA ASP A 36 -19.68 14.17 -1.98
C ASP A 36 -19.05 15.43 -2.60
N PRO A 37 -19.87 16.39 -3.08
CA PRO A 37 -19.38 17.60 -3.75
C PRO A 37 -18.46 18.48 -2.87
N VAL A 38 -18.68 18.48 -1.56
CA VAL A 38 -17.84 19.24 -0.62
C VAL A 38 -16.48 18.58 -0.49
N PHE A 39 -16.46 17.25 -0.37
CA PHE A 39 -15.23 16.47 -0.35
C PHE A 39 -14.44 16.63 -1.66
N LYS A 40 -15.14 16.56 -2.81
CA LYS A 40 -14.55 16.80 -4.13
C LYS A 40 -13.89 18.18 -4.22
N ALA A 41 -14.62 19.23 -3.84
CA ALA A 41 -14.12 20.59 -3.92
C ALA A 41 -12.84 20.81 -3.09
N ARG A 42 -12.69 20.09 -1.97
CA ARG A 42 -11.50 20.19 -1.11
C ARG A 42 -10.30 19.40 -1.64
N TYR A 43 -10.52 18.17 -2.10
CA TYR A 43 -9.42 17.23 -2.36
C TYR A 43 -9.12 17.01 -3.83
N ALA A 44 -10.12 17.08 -4.71
CA ALA A 44 -9.98 16.82 -6.15
C ALA A 44 -10.93 17.72 -6.98
N PRO A 45 -10.78 19.05 -6.93
CA PRO A 45 -11.69 19.99 -7.59
C PRO A 45 -11.62 19.95 -9.13
N HIS A 46 -10.53 19.42 -9.68
CA HIS A 46 -10.22 19.44 -11.10
C HIS A 46 -9.95 18.02 -11.63
N LYS A 47 -8.73 17.73 -12.12
CA LYS A 47 -8.35 16.41 -12.65
C LYS A 47 -8.01 15.47 -11.50
N LEU A 48 -8.53 14.24 -11.60
CA LEU A 48 -8.18 13.14 -10.72
C LEU A 48 -7.52 12.03 -11.54
N LEU A 49 -6.31 11.65 -11.14
CA LEU A 49 -5.62 10.46 -11.62
C LEU A 49 -5.56 9.43 -10.49
N VAL A 50 -6.11 8.24 -10.72
CA VAL A 50 -6.13 7.17 -9.72
C VAL A 50 -5.10 6.12 -10.09
N LEU A 51 -4.21 5.82 -9.15
CA LEU A 51 -3.08 4.92 -9.38
C LEU A 51 -3.13 3.73 -8.44
N PHE A 52 -2.94 2.54 -8.99
CA PHE A 52 -2.60 1.33 -8.25
C PHE A 52 -1.34 0.73 -8.86
N ALA A 53 -0.33 0.45 -8.04
CA ALA A 53 0.89 -0.22 -8.50
C ALA A 53 0.91 -1.66 -8.00
N GLU A 54 1.06 -2.58 -8.97
CA GLU A 54 1.03 -4.02 -8.76
C GLU A 54 2.19 -4.45 -7.86
N THR A 55 1.88 -5.27 -6.87
CA THR A 55 2.91 -5.86 -6.00
C THR A 55 3.20 -7.32 -6.36
N GLY A 56 2.32 -7.95 -7.15
CA GLY A 56 2.36 -9.37 -7.48
C GLY A 56 2.07 -10.30 -6.29
N ASN A 57 1.51 -9.75 -5.20
CA ASN A 57 1.19 -10.53 -3.99
C ASN A 57 0.00 -9.97 -3.21
N GLU A 58 -0.93 -9.27 -3.87
CA GLU A 58 -2.22 -8.91 -3.26
C GLU A 58 -3.18 -10.12 -3.29
N HIS A 59 -4.23 -10.09 -2.47
CA HIS A 59 -5.26 -11.14 -2.44
C HIS A 59 -6.01 -11.23 -3.78
N PRO A 60 -6.45 -12.42 -4.23
CA PRO A 60 -7.31 -12.57 -5.41
C PRO A 60 -8.53 -11.63 -5.40
N HIS A 61 -9.17 -11.49 -4.24
CA HIS A 61 -10.29 -10.57 -4.04
C HIS A 61 -9.96 -9.11 -4.39
N THR A 62 -8.73 -8.66 -4.16
CA THR A 62 -8.30 -7.30 -4.52
C THR A 62 -8.39 -7.09 -6.03
N TYR A 63 -7.96 -8.08 -6.82
CA TYR A 63 -8.03 -8.04 -8.28
C TYR A 63 -9.45 -8.20 -8.80
N ASP A 64 -10.25 -9.08 -8.18
CA ASP A 64 -11.66 -9.24 -8.54
C ASP A 64 -12.42 -7.92 -8.31
N TYR A 65 -12.25 -7.28 -7.16
CA TYR A 65 -12.88 -5.99 -6.87
C TYR A 65 -12.40 -4.89 -7.82
N MET A 66 -11.11 -4.88 -8.17
CA MET A 66 -10.57 -3.95 -9.16
C MET A 66 -11.23 -4.11 -10.52
N ARG A 67 -11.37 -5.35 -11.00
CA ARG A 67 -11.97 -5.70 -12.28
C ARG A 67 -13.46 -5.38 -12.31
N ASP A 68 -14.18 -5.77 -11.26
CA ASP A 68 -15.64 -5.81 -11.26
C ASP A 68 -16.27 -4.50 -10.74
N VAL A 69 -15.53 -3.72 -9.94
CA VAL A 69 -16.03 -2.48 -9.33
C VAL A 69 -15.15 -1.28 -9.66
N THR A 70 -13.86 -1.31 -9.33
CA THR A 70 -13.01 -0.09 -9.41
C THR A 70 -12.86 0.43 -10.84
N ILE A 71 -12.51 -0.43 -11.79
CA ILE A 71 -12.31 -0.03 -13.20
C ILE A 71 -13.64 0.44 -13.82
N PRO A 72 -14.77 -0.30 -13.70
CA PRO A 72 -16.07 0.18 -14.16
C PRO A 72 -16.49 1.51 -13.55
N PHE A 73 -16.33 1.67 -12.22
CA PHE A 73 -16.66 2.91 -11.51
C PHE A 73 -15.86 4.11 -12.04
N CYS A 74 -14.54 3.95 -12.18
CA CYS A 74 -13.70 5.02 -12.72
C CYS A 74 -14.11 5.38 -14.16
N ARG A 75 -14.41 4.38 -15.00
CA ARG A 75 -14.87 4.60 -16.38
C ARG A 75 -16.20 5.36 -16.43
N GLU A 76 -17.18 4.96 -15.62
CA GLU A 76 -18.50 5.61 -15.56
C GLU A 76 -18.40 7.09 -15.20
N HIS A 77 -17.48 7.42 -14.29
CA HIS A 77 -17.29 8.80 -13.80
C HIS A 77 -16.21 9.59 -14.55
N GLY A 78 -15.66 9.05 -15.65
CA GLY A 78 -14.62 9.73 -16.45
C GLY A 78 -13.31 9.94 -15.70
N ILE A 79 -12.98 9.07 -14.76
CA ILE A 79 -11.76 9.08 -13.96
C ILE A 79 -10.71 8.18 -14.62
N GLU A 80 -9.50 8.70 -14.85
CA GLU A 80 -8.39 7.90 -15.35
C GLU A 80 -7.85 7.01 -14.22
N PHE A 81 -8.08 5.70 -14.34
CA PHE A 81 -7.51 4.68 -13.46
C PHE A 81 -6.37 3.97 -14.16
N VAL A 82 -5.21 3.93 -13.50
CA VAL A 82 -4.00 3.28 -14.02
C VAL A 82 -3.58 2.16 -13.07
N HIS A 83 -3.66 0.93 -13.59
CA HIS A 83 -3.04 -0.24 -12.99
C HIS A 83 -1.62 -0.37 -13.53
N ILE A 84 -0.65 0.06 -12.72
CA ILE A 84 0.77 0.03 -13.08
C ILE A 84 1.29 -1.39 -12.85
N VAL A 85 1.48 -2.12 -13.94
CA VAL A 85 2.03 -3.48 -13.97
C VAL A 85 3.52 -3.47 -14.39
N PRO A 86 4.29 -4.52 -14.05
CA PRO A 86 5.74 -4.55 -14.33
C PRO A 86 6.08 -4.37 -15.81
N GLU A 87 5.24 -4.86 -16.71
CA GLU A 87 5.39 -4.77 -18.17
C GLU A 87 5.39 -3.32 -18.68
N MET A 88 4.89 -2.38 -17.90
CA MET A 88 4.94 -0.95 -18.21
C MET A 88 6.34 -0.34 -17.98
N GLY A 89 7.29 -1.09 -17.40
CA GLY A 89 8.68 -0.65 -17.23
C GLY A 89 8.93 0.31 -16.06
N TYR A 90 7.95 0.50 -15.18
CA TYR A 90 8.05 1.43 -14.05
C TYR A 90 8.62 0.79 -12.78
N HIS A 91 8.53 -0.52 -12.64
CA HIS A 91 9.10 -1.27 -11.53
C HIS A 91 10.63 -1.30 -11.59
N GLY A 92 11.28 -1.45 -10.44
CA GLY A 92 12.74 -1.60 -10.38
C GLY A 92 13.16 -2.98 -10.92
N GLU A 93 14.35 -3.10 -11.49
CA GLU A 93 14.83 -4.37 -12.09
C GLU A 93 14.68 -5.58 -11.16
N THR A 94 15.03 -5.42 -9.87
CA THR A 94 14.89 -6.50 -8.87
C THR A 94 13.53 -6.50 -8.16
N TRP A 95 12.66 -5.53 -8.44
CA TRP A 95 11.38 -5.30 -7.77
C TRP A 95 10.20 -5.40 -8.75
N GLN A 96 10.23 -6.36 -9.68
CA GLN A 96 9.10 -6.64 -10.58
C GLN A 96 7.88 -7.16 -9.80
N SER A 97 8.10 -7.88 -8.71
CA SER A 97 7.07 -8.25 -7.74
C SER A 97 7.70 -8.43 -6.36
N LEU A 98 6.89 -8.68 -5.34
CA LEU A 98 7.39 -9.03 -4.02
C LEU A 98 8.20 -10.34 -4.05
N THR A 99 7.71 -11.38 -4.74
CA THR A 99 8.39 -12.67 -4.90
C THR A 99 9.65 -12.58 -5.75
N HIS A 100 9.64 -11.75 -6.78
CA HIS A 100 10.82 -11.52 -7.63
C HIS A 100 12.00 -10.96 -6.83
N GLN A 101 11.75 -10.07 -5.86
CA GLN A 101 12.81 -9.56 -4.99
C GLN A 101 13.39 -10.65 -4.07
N TRP A 102 12.62 -11.66 -3.69
CA TRP A 102 13.14 -12.83 -2.97
C TRP A 102 13.99 -13.73 -3.86
N GLU A 103 13.59 -13.89 -5.12
CA GLU A 103 14.22 -14.81 -6.07
C GLU A 103 15.51 -14.26 -6.68
N CYS A 104 15.52 -12.97 -7.01
CA CYS A 104 16.61 -12.32 -7.73
C CYS A 104 17.40 -11.32 -6.86
N GLY A 105 16.84 -10.92 -5.72
CA GLY A 105 17.47 -9.98 -4.80
C GLY A 105 18.23 -10.66 -3.67
N THR A 106 18.83 -9.84 -2.80
CA THR A 106 19.32 -10.31 -1.51
C THR A 106 18.12 -10.62 -0.60
N PRO A 107 18.11 -11.70 0.19
CA PRO A 107 16.96 -12.11 1.00
C PRO A 107 16.78 -11.24 2.27
N THR A 108 16.82 -9.92 2.13
CA THR A 108 16.72 -8.89 3.18
C THR A 108 15.33 -8.26 3.27
N ILE A 109 14.31 -8.90 2.70
CA ILE A 109 12.92 -8.44 2.71
C ILE A 109 12.01 -9.44 3.40
N GLY A 110 10.78 -9.03 3.73
CA GLY A 110 9.78 -9.96 4.29
C GLY A 110 10.19 -10.56 5.63
N SER A 111 10.82 -9.74 6.48
CA SER A 111 11.05 -10.02 7.90
C SER A 111 10.98 -8.72 8.68
N VAL A 112 10.50 -8.79 9.92
CA VAL A 112 10.50 -7.66 10.86
C VAL A 112 11.92 -7.27 11.33
N ALA A 113 12.94 -8.09 11.03
CA ALA A 113 14.34 -7.80 11.34
C ALA A 113 14.99 -6.79 10.37
N TYR A 114 14.30 -6.46 9.27
CA TYR A 114 14.75 -5.49 8.26
C TYR A 114 13.79 -4.30 8.19
N PRO A 115 14.21 -3.17 7.58
CA PRO A 115 13.29 -2.08 7.27
C PRO A 115 12.22 -2.50 6.26
N LYS A 116 11.04 -1.90 6.34
CA LYS A 116 9.94 -2.10 5.39
C LYS A 116 10.21 -1.38 4.07
N THR A 117 10.89 -2.04 3.14
CA THR A 117 11.27 -1.48 1.83
C THR A 117 10.25 -1.73 0.71
N CYS A 118 9.41 -2.76 0.83
CA CYS A 118 8.49 -3.19 -0.23
C CYS A 118 7.46 -2.11 -0.62
N THR A 119 6.90 -1.37 0.33
CA THR A 119 5.96 -0.26 0.02
C THR A 119 6.63 0.82 -0.83
N HIS A 120 7.89 1.14 -0.55
CA HIS A 120 8.62 2.13 -1.34
C HIS A 120 8.86 1.63 -2.76
N ASN A 121 9.41 0.41 -2.90
CA ASN A 121 9.87 -0.10 -4.20
C ASN A 121 8.76 -0.62 -5.11
N LEU A 122 7.67 -1.18 -4.55
CA LEU A 122 6.57 -1.74 -5.33
C LEU A 122 5.38 -0.80 -5.47
N LYS A 123 5.19 0.15 -4.55
CA LYS A 123 4.05 1.09 -4.61
C LYS A 123 4.47 2.48 -5.02
N LEU A 124 5.35 3.12 -4.25
CA LEU A 124 5.68 4.54 -4.46
C LEU A 124 6.57 4.78 -5.68
N VAL A 125 7.66 4.03 -5.84
CA VAL A 125 8.60 4.22 -6.95
C VAL A 125 7.93 4.04 -8.32
N PRO A 126 7.14 2.97 -8.58
CA PRO A 126 6.47 2.81 -9.87
C PRO A 126 5.48 3.94 -10.14
N GLN A 127 4.67 4.33 -9.16
CA GLN A 127 3.75 5.47 -9.30
C GLN A 127 4.49 6.77 -9.58
N TYR A 128 5.60 7.03 -8.87
CA TYR A 128 6.38 8.24 -9.11
C TYR A 128 7.04 8.27 -10.48
N ARG A 129 7.44 7.13 -11.05
CA ARG A 129 8.01 7.06 -12.40
C ARG A 129 6.91 7.22 -13.46
N PHE A 130 5.79 6.53 -13.31
CA PHE A 130 4.63 6.67 -14.20
C PHE A 130 4.16 8.13 -14.29
N VAL A 131 3.96 8.77 -13.14
CA VAL A 131 3.48 10.16 -13.11
C VAL A 131 4.49 11.14 -13.70
N GLU A 132 5.80 10.85 -13.61
CA GLU A 132 6.84 11.69 -14.20
C GLU A 132 6.73 11.73 -15.74
N ASP A 133 6.45 10.59 -16.38
CA ASP A 133 6.15 10.52 -17.81
C ASP A 133 4.79 11.15 -18.11
N TRP A 134 3.77 10.79 -17.34
CA TRP A 134 2.39 11.22 -17.56
C TRP A 134 2.27 12.75 -17.58
N ILE A 135 2.91 13.46 -16.66
CA ILE A 135 2.92 14.93 -16.64
C ILE A 135 3.74 15.52 -17.79
N ALA A 136 4.85 14.87 -18.19
CA ALA A 136 5.68 15.34 -19.30
C ALA A 136 4.96 15.20 -20.66
N GLU A 137 4.11 14.19 -20.81
CA GLU A 137 3.32 13.98 -22.02
C GLU A 137 2.12 14.91 -22.13
N ARG A 138 1.53 15.32 -21.00
CA ARG A 138 0.22 16.00 -20.97
C ARG A 138 0.27 17.49 -20.65
N TYR A 139 1.39 17.99 -20.12
CA TYR A 139 1.54 19.38 -19.73
C TYR A 139 2.60 20.08 -20.57
N GLU A 140 2.24 21.24 -21.12
CA GLU A 140 3.11 22.02 -21.98
C GLU A 140 4.36 22.50 -21.22
N GLY A 141 5.51 22.44 -21.89
CA GLY A 141 6.77 22.91 -21.31
C GLY A 141 7.37 22.01 -20.22
N ILE A 142 6.78 20.84 -19.95
CA ILE A 142 7.34 19.83 -19.07
C ILE A 142 8.15 18.83 -19.90
N ARG A 143 9.38 18.54 -19.45
CA ARG A 143 10.26 17.54 -20.09
C ARG A 143 10.72 16.53 -19.05
N ASN A 144 10.59 15.24 -19.37
CA ASN A 144 11.20 14.20 -18.58
C ASN A 144 12.67 14.00 -18.97
N ASN A 145 13.56 14.54 -18.15
CA ASN A 145 15.02 14.35 -18.26
C ASN A 145 15.56 13.39 -17.18
N GLY A 146 14.66 12.62 -16.55
CA GLY A 146 14.93 11.80 -15.38
C GLY A 146 15.17 12.60 -14.10
N ARG A 147 15.58 11.89 -13.04
CA ARG A 147 15.91 12.46 -11.71
C ARG A 147 14.78 13.33 -11.10
N LYS A 148 13.51 13.03 -11.40
CA LYS A 148 12.35 13.74 -10.87
C LYS A 148 12.30 15.21 -11.29
N GLN A 149 12.95 15.56 -12.40
CA GLN A 149 12.97 16.94 -12.90
C GLN A 149 11.63 17.37 -13.49
N ALA A 150 10.83 16.44 -14.03
CA ALA A 150 9.50 16.78 -14.53
C ALA A 150 8.58 17.28 -13.41
N TYR A 151 8.67 16.69 -12.20
CA TYR A 151 7.93 17.18 -11.03
C TYR A 151 8.31 18.61 -10.64
N VAL A 152 9.60 18.92 -10.60
CA VAL A 152 10.08 20.25 -10.23
C VAL A 152 9.65 21.29 -11.27
N GLN A 153 9.71 20.94 -12.56
CA GLN A 153 9.18 21.77 -13.65
C GLN A 153 7.67 21.96 -13.49
N PHE A 154 6.93 20.88 -13.27
CA PHE A 154 5.49 20.89 -13.10
C PHE A 154 5.07 21.82 -11.95
N ALA A 155 5.71 21.67 -10.79
CA ALA A 155 5.46 22.50 -9.62
C ALA A 155 5.71 23.99 -9.87
N LYS A 156 6.74 24.30 -10.67
CA LYS A 156 7.09 25.67 -11.04
C LYS A 156 6.05 26.31 -11.97
N TYR A 157 5.48 25.56 -12.90
CA TYR A 157 4.59 26.11 -13.94
C TYR A 157 3.11 25.95 -13.62
N TYR A 158 2.74 24.92 -12.87
CA TYR A 158 1.35 24.52 -12.61
C TYR A 158 1.02 24.42 -11.12
N GLY A 159 2.01 24.38 -10.23
CA GLY A 159 1.83 24.22 -8.79
C GLY A 159 1.96 22.77 -8.30
N LYS A 160 1.87 22.56 -6.99
CA LYS A 160 2.07 21.25 -6.35
C LYS A 160 0.92 20.28 -6.68
N ILE A 161 1.27 19.00 -6.74
CA ILE A 161 0.31 17.90 -6.89
C ILE A 161 -0.20 17.51 -5.50
N ARG A 162 -1.53 17.43 -5.35
CA ARG A 162 -2.13 16.77 -4.18
C ARG A 162 -1.99 15.27 -4.33
N TRP A 163 -1.37 14.61 -3.37
CA TRP A 163 -1.16 13.17 -3.38
C TRP A 163 -1.92 12.52 -2.22
N LEU A 164 -3.13 12.06 -2.50
CA LEU A 164 -4.04 11.51 -1.52
C LEU A 164 -3.64 10.07 -1.18
N VAL A 165 -3.60 9.76 0.12
CA VAL A 165 -3.31 8.42 0.64
C VAL A 165 -4.42 7.97 1.59
N GLY A 166 -4.87 6.72 1.43
CA GLY A 166 -5.84 6.09 2.32
C GLY A 166 -5.22 5.71 3.68
N ILE A 167 -5.36 6.58 4.66
CA ILE A 167 -5.09 6.31 6.09
C ILE A 167 -6.30 6.81 6.87
N ALA A 168 -6.99 5.91 7.56
CA ALA A 168 -8.19 6.25 8.32
C ALA A 168 -7.86 6.99 9.63
N LYS A 169 -8.84 7.68 10.20
CA LYS A 169 -8.75 8.22 11.56
C LYS A 169 -8.41 7.08 12.56
N GLY A 170 -7.50 7.34 13.49
CA GLY A 170 -6.98 6.37 14.45
C GLY A 170 -5.72 5.63 13.98
N GLU A 171 -5.23 5.93 12.79
CA GLU A 171 -4.00 5.38 12.21
C GLU A 171 -2.91 6.44 11.98
N GLU A 172 -2.93 7.52 12.77
CA GLU A 172 -2.05 8.67 12.61
C GLU A 172 -0.55 8.30 12.72
N SER A 173 -0.23 7.20 13.40
CA SER A 173 1.15 6.65 13.45
C SER A 173 1.70 6.22 12.08
N ARG A 174 0.82 6.02 11.07
CA ARG A 174 1.18 5.67 9.70
C ARG A 174 1.38 6.90 8.81
N VAL A 175 1.06 8.10 9.28
CA VAL A 175 1.26 9.35 8.54
C VAL A 175 2.76 9.61 8.40
N ALA A 176 3.19 9.89 7.17
CA ALA A 176 4.56 10.31 6.91
C ALA A 176 4.81 11.70 7.49
N ASP A 177 5.93 11.86 8.19
CA ASP A 177 6.43 13.17 8.64
C ASP A 177 6.96 13.96 7.43
N ALA A 178 6.26 15.03 7.08
CA ALA A 178 6.64 15.90 5.97
C ALA A 178 7.95 16.66 6.22
N GLU A 179 8.28 16.96 7.47
CA GLU A 179 9.53 17.67 7.81
C GLU A 179 10.74 16.74 7.65
N ALA A 180 10.58 15.45 8.00
CA ALA A 180 11.57 14.41 7.81
C ALA A 180 11.82 14.01 6.35
N GLU A 181 11.01 14.49 5.39
CA GLU A 181 11.20 14.18 3.97
C GLU A 181 12.52 14.78 3.46
N THR A 182 13.42 13.93 2.96
CA THR A 182 14.74 14.38 2.46
C THR A 182 14.76 14.58 0.95
N ALA A 183 13.78 14.03 0.24
CA ALA A 183 13.68 14.19 -1.21
C ALA A 183 13.20 15.60 -1.57
N LEU A 184 14.15 16.46 -1.96
CA LEU A 184 13.88 17.85 -2.32
C LEU A 184 12.81 18.00 -3.41
N TRP A 185 12.84 17.15 -4.44
CA TRP A 185 11.86 17.18 -5.52
C TRP A 185 10.43 16.97 -4.99
N LYS A 186 10.27 16.09 -3.99
CA LYS A 186 8.98 15.76 -3.40
C LYS A 186 8.48 16.91 -2.54
N LYS A 187 9.34 17.49 -1.69
CA LYS A 187 9.03 18.73 -0.93
C LYS A 187 8.59 19.88 -1.84
N GLN A 188 9.20 20.00 -3.01
CA GLN A 188 8.90 21.06 -3.97
C GLN A 188 7.61 20.83 -4.76
N ALA A 189 7.26 19.58 -5.07
CA ALA A 189 6.25 19.28 -6.08
C ALA A 189 5.02 18.52 -5.57
N ILE A 190 5.07 17.92 -4.39
CA ILE A 190 4.01 17.07 -3.87
C ILE A 190 3.64 17.51 -2.46
N THR A 191 2.34 17.59 -2.21
CA THR A 191 1.80 17.60 -0.85
C THR A 191 1.01 16.32 -0.65
N VAL A 192 1.46 15.48 0.28
CA VAL A 192 0.72 14.28 0.67
C VAL A 192 -0.40 14.70 1.63
N GLU A 193 -1.63 14.29 1.33
CA GLU A 193 -2.79 14.56 2.18
C GLU A 193 -3.48 13.26 2.61
N TYR A 194 -4.14 13.30 3.76
CA TYR A 194 -4.81 12.14 4.38
C TYR A 194 -6.30 12.47 4.63
N PRO A 195 -7.13 12.47 3.58
CA PRO A 195 -8.48 13.03 3.65
C PRO A 195 -9.39 12.41 4.73
N LEU A 196 -9.19 11.13 5.04
CA LEU A 196 -10.00 10.41 6.01
C LEU A 196 -9.69 10.85 7.45
N ILE A 197 -8.43 11.16 7.76
CA ILE A 197 -8.06 11.76 9.05
C ILE A 197 -8.70 13.14 9.15
N ASP A 198 -8.55 13.96 8.10
CA ASP A 198 -9.04 15.34 8.06
C ASP A 198 -10.56 15.44 8.27
N VAL A 199 -11.35 14.53 7.67
CA VAL A 199 -12.81 14.47 7.84
C VAL A 199 -13.26 13.61 9.03
N GLY A 200 -12.31 13.07 9.78
CA GLY A 200 -12.57 12.25 10.96
C GLY A 200 -13.24 10.90 10.67
N LEU A 201 -13.03 10.32 9.49
CA LEU A 201 -13.59 9.04 9.08
C LEU A 201 -12.64 7.88 9.46
N ASP A 202 -13.07 7.04 10.38
CA ASP A 202 -12.37 5.81 10.75
C ASP A 202 -12.71 4.65 9.79
N ARG A 203 -12.14 3.46 10.04
CA ARG A 203 -12.33 2.27 9.19
C ARG A 203 -13.79 1.81 9.15
N SER A 204 -14.45 1.78 10.30
CA SER A 204 -15.87 1.41 10.40
C SER A 204 -16.74 2.40 9.64
N GLY A 205 -16.41 3.70 9.71
CA GLY A 205 -17.03 4.76 8.93
C GLY A 205 -16.81 4.59 7.43
N CYS A 206 -15.60 4.21 7.00
CA CYS A 206 -15.32 3.90 5.59
C CYS A 206 -16.18 2.72 5.10
N GLN A 207 -16.31 1.65 5.89
CA GLN A 207 -17.15 0.51 5.57
C GLN A 207 -18.63 0.89 5.47
N ALA A 208 -19.14 1.60 6.47
CA ALA A 208 -20.52 2.06 6.49
C ALA A 208 -20.82 2.96 5.29
N TYR A 209 -19.88 3.86 4.95
CA TYR A 209 -20.02 4.74 3.79
C TYR A 209 -20.08 3.95 2.48
N ILE A 210 -19.15 3.03 2.22
CA ILE A 210 -19.16 2.19 1.01
C ILE A 210 -20.47 1.40 0.89
N LYS A 211 -20.91 0.75 1.98
CA LYS A 211 -22.17 0.01 2.03
C LYS A 211 -23.38 0.91 1.78
N SER A 212 -23.38 2.14 2.30
CA SER A 212 -24.49 3.09 2.13
C SER A 212 -24.72 3.50 0.67
N LEU A 213 -23.68 3.39 -0.17
CA LEU A 213 -23.75 3.63 -1.61
C LEU A 213 -24.22 2.40 -2.41
N GLY A 214 -24.43 1.25 -1.75
CA GLY A 214 -24.83 0.00 -2.38
C GLY A 214 -23.68 -0.80 -3.01
N TYR A 215 -22.42 -0.39 -2.81
CA TYR A 215 -21.26 -1.14 -3.29
C TYR A 215 -20.90 -2.28 -2.33
N PRO A 216 -20.41 -3.42 -2.86
CA PRO A 216 -19.79 -4.43 -2.02
C PRO A 216 -18.58 -3.84 -1.29
N LEU A 217 -18.22 -4.39 -0.13
CA LEU A 217 -16.98 -3.97 0.53
C LEU A 217 -15.77 -4.57 -0.21
N PRO A 218 -14.71 -3.79 -0.47
CA PRO A 218 -13.44 -4.37 -0.86
C PRO A 218 -12.82 -5.07 0.35
N MET A 219 -12.12 -6.18 0.10
CA MET A 219 -11.32 -6.82 1.14
C MET A 219 -10.23 -5.85 1.60
N PRO A 220 -9.84 -5.89 2.89
CA PRO A 220 -8.67 -5.13 3.32
C PRO A 220 -7.41 -5.43 2.51
N SER A 221 -6.74 -4.38 2.06
CA SER A 221 -5.59 -4.50 1.16
C SER A 221 -4.27 -4.62 1.91
N ASN A 222 -3.85 -5.86 2.19
CA ASN A 222 -2.51 -6.20 2.63
C ASN A 222 -1.94 -7.32 1.74
N CYS A 223 -0.63 -7.29 1.49
CA CYS A 223 0.02 -8.37 0.75
C CYS A 223 -0.02 -9.68 1.55
N MET A 224 -0.20 -10.81 0.86
CA MET A 224 -0.29 -12.14 1.48
C MET A 224 0.96 -12.53 2.29
N PHE A 225 2.15 -12.06 1.90
CA PHE A 225 3.44 -12.40 2.53
C PHE A 225 4.02 -11.25 3.36
N CYS A 226 3.14 -10.45 3.98
CA CYS A 226 3.55 -9.29 4.77
C CYS A 226 3.83 -9.70 6.23
N PRO A 227 5.09 -9.69 6.70
CA PRO A 227 5.41 -10.03 8.09
C PRO A 227 4.87 -8.98 9.08
N TYR A 228 4.61 -7.74 8.62
CA TYR A 228 4.16 -6.63 9.47
C TYR A 228 2.65 -6.60 9.71
N GLY A 229 1.87 -7.28 8.86
CA GLY A 229 0.42 -7.43 9.02
C GLY A 229 0.03 -8.81 9.55
N CYS A 230 1.01 -9.69 9.74
CA CYS A 230 0.83 -11.08 10.13
C CYS A 230 0.75 -11.19 11.65
N ASN A 231 -0.46 -11.03 12.20
CA ASN A 231 -0.76 -11.49 13.55
C ASN A 231 -1.30 -12.93 13.51
N GLY A 232 -1.60 -13.50 14.69
CA GLY A 232 -2.02 -14.90 14.77
C GLY A 232 -3.27 -15.25 13.98
N MET A 233 -4.27 -14.36 14.01
CA MET A 233 -5.52 -14.57 13.27
C MET A 233 -5.34 -14.42 11.76
N GLU A 234 -4.54 -13.45 11.30
CA GLU A 234 -4.21 -13.30 9.87
C GLU A 234 -3.44 -14.53 9.37
N LEU A 235 -2.52 -15.07 10.18
CA LEU A 235 -1.74 -16.23 9.82
C LEU A 235 -2.60 -17.50 9.74
N LEU A 236 -3.49 -17.72 10.70
CA LEU A 236 -4.46 -18.81 10.65
C LEU A 236 -5.40 -18.67 9.45
N TRP A 237 -5.89 -17.46 9.19
CA TRP A 237 -6.73 -17.20 8.02
C TRP A 237 -6.00 -17.50 6.71
N MET A 238 -4.75 -17.06 6.57
CA MET A 238 -3.89 -17.35 5.41
C MET A 238 -3.67 -18.86 5.26
N TYR A 239 -3.35 -19.56 6.34
CA TYR A 239 -3.11 -21.00 6.36
C TYR A 239 -4.34 -21.80 5.89
N HIS A 240 -5.53 -21.43 6.36
CA HIS A 240 -6.76 -22.13 5.99
C HIS A 240 -7.32 -21.73 4.62
N SER A 241 -7.24 -20.44 4.26
CA SER A 241 -7.85 -19.92 3.02
C SER A 241 -6.96 -20.08 1.80
N TYR A 242 -5.64 -20.01 2.00
CA TYR A 242 -4.64 -20.09 0.93
C TYR A 242 -3.45 -20.96 1.35
N PRO A 243 -3.65 -22.26 1.61
CA PRO A 243 -2.60 -23.15 2.11
C PRO A 243 -1.37 -23.17 1.20
N ASP A 244 -1.55 -23.23 -0.11
CA ASP A 244 -0.45 -23.25 -1.08
C ASP A 244 0.41 -21.98 -0.98
N ARG A 245 -0.23 -20.80 -0.88
CA ARG A 245 0.46 -19.51 -0.72
C ARG A 245 1.15 -19.42 0.64
N PHE A 246 0.54 -19.93 1.70
CA PHE A 246 1.19 -20.00 3.02
C PHE A 246 2.46 -20.85 2.97
N HIS A 247 2.40 -22.02 2.33
CA HIS A 247 3.57 -22.91 2.21
C HIS A 247 4.66 -22.32 1.32
N GLU A 248 4.30 -21.65 0.23
CA GLU A 248 5.24 -20.87 -0.57
C GLU A 248 5.95 -19.78 0.25
N TRP A 249 5.21 -19.08 1.12
CA TRP A 249 5.82 -18.10 2.02
C TRP A 249 6.80 -18.75 3.01
N ALA A 250 6.45 -19.91 3.57
CA ALA A 250 7.32 -20.69 4.44
C ALA A 250 8.60 -21.15 3.71
N GLU A 251 8.51 -21.51 2.43
CA GLU A 251 9.70 -21.83 1.62
C GLU A 251 10.63 -20.63 1.43
N TYR A 252 10.08 -19.44 1.15
CA TYR A 252 10.90 -18.22 1.06
C TYR A 252 11.53 -17.85 2.40
N GLU A 253 10.82 -18.05 3.51
CA GLU A 253 11.41 -17.89 4.85
C GLU A 253 12.55 -18.87 5.08
N GLN A 254 12.36 -20.16 4.78
CA GLN A 254 13.38 -21.18 4.99
C GLN A 254 14.63 -20.91 4.15
N LYS A 255 14.47 -20.60 2.86
CA LYS A 255 15.60 -20.23 1.97
C LYS A 255 16.41 -19.07 2.54
N LYS A 256 15.75 -18.09 3.14
CA LYS A 256 16.43 -16.97 3.80
C LYS A 256 17.17 -17.40 5.06
N LEU A 257 16.54 -18.21 5.91
CA LEU A 257 17.20 -18.72 7.12
C LEU A 257 18.43 -19.54 6.78
N ASP A 258 18.36 -20.38 5.73
CA ASP A 258 19.49 -21.18 5.25
C ASP A 258 20.63 -20.29 4.74
N ALA A 259 20.29 -19.27 3.93
CA ALA A 259 21.25 -18.28 3.41
C ALA A 259 21.91 -17.44 4.51
N HIS A 260 21.30 -17.38 5.69
CA HIS A 260 21.81 -16.67 6.86
C HIS A 260 21.96 -17.59 8.08
N SER A 261 22.34 -18.85 7.87
CA SER A 261 22.46 -19.87 8.94
C SER A 261 23.46 -19.52 10.04
N SER A 262 24.42 -18.63 9.76
CA SER A 262 25.38 -18.11 10.74
C SER A 262 24.89 -16.89 11.54
N ALA A 263 23.69 -16.37 11.26
CA ALA A 263 23.16 -15.21 11.96
C ALA A 263 22.74 -15.57 13.39
N GLU A 264 23.18 -14.78 14.37
CA GLU A 264 22.82 -14.95 15.78
C GLU A 264 21.36 -14.53 16.10
N ARG A 265 20.65 -13.96 15.13
CA ARG A 265 19.28 -13.48 15.25
C ARG A 265 18.41 -14.10 14.17
N ASN A 266 17.11 -14.27 14.46
CA ASN A 266 16.15 -14.72 13.47
C ASN A 266 15.93 -13.63 12.41
N LEU A 267 16.31 -13.92 11.16
CA LEU A 267 16.07 -13.06 10.00
C LEU A 267 14.82 -13.48 9.20
N GLY A 268 14.14 -14.54 9.64
CA GLY A 268 12.81 -14.96 9.20
C GLY A 268 11.71 -14.01 9.65
N VAL A 269 10.46 -14.40 9.42
CA VAL A 269 9.27 -13.54 9.52
C VAL A 269 9.13 -12.89 10.88
N SER A 270 9.30 -13.68 11.94
CA SER A 270 8.96 -13.27 13.31
C SER A 270 10.05 -12.43 14.00
N GLY A 271 11.31 -12.55 13.57
CA GLY A 271 12.45 -11.98 14.28
C GLY A 271 12.74 -12.59 15.66
N LYS A 272 12.04 -13.67 16.05
CA LYS A 272 12.12 -14.29 17.39
C LYS A 272 12.92 -15.59 17.37
N LEU A 273 13.61 -15.88 18.47
CA LEU A 273 14.23 -17.19 18.73
C LEU A 273 13.40 -17.96 19.76
N HIS A 274 13.42 -19.29 19.66
CA HIS A 274 12.89 -20.18 20.69
C HIS A 274 13.65 -19.94 22.00
N LYS A 275 12.93 -19.67 23.09
CA LYS A 275 13.53 -19.29 24.38
C LYS A 275 13.93 -20.48 25.25
N ASP A 276 13.27 -21.61 25.03
CA ASP A 276 13.32 -22.82 25.83
C ASP A 276 13.05 -24.07 24.96
N GLY A 277 13.10 -25.25 25.59
CA GLY A 277 12.88 -26.52 24.91
C GLY A 277 14.04 -27.01 24.04
N PRO A 278 13.83 -28.10 23.29
CA PRO A 278 14.88 -28.75 22.49
C PRO A 278 15.38 -27.89 21.33
N ARG A 279 14.59 -26.91 20.89
CA ARG A 279 14.93 -25.99 19.79
C ARG A 279 15.42 -24.62 20.29
N LYS A 280 15.79 -24.49 21.58
CA LYS A 280 16.23 -23.22 22.16
C LYS A 280 17.37 -22.59 21.34
N GLY A 281 17.20 -21.32 20.98
CA GLY A 281 18.15 -20.57 20.15
C GLY A 281 17.92 -20.72 18.65
N GLU A 282 17.04 -21.60 18.20
CA GLU A 282 16.64 -21.68 16.80
C GLU A 282 15.61 -20.59 16.44
N ALA A 283 15.53 -20.26 15.15
CA ALA A 283 14.53 -19.33 14.63
C ALA A 283 13.10 -19.86 14.83
N VAL A 284 12.21 -18.99 15.31
CA VAL A 284 10.75 -19.21 15.29
C VAL A 284 10.24 -18.91 13.89
N THR A 285 9.85 -19.95 13.16
CA THR A 285 9.39 -19.88 11.76
C THR A 285 7.89 -19.61 11.64
N LEU A 286 7.40 -19.37 10.42
CA LEU A 286 5.98 -19.33 10.07
C LEU A 286 5.25 -20.62 10.49
N ILE A 287 5.90 -21.78 10.31
CA ILE A 287 5.34 -23.08 10.73
C ILE A 287 5.20 -23.12 12.25
N ASP A 288 6.22 -22.67 12.98
CA ASP A 288 6.15 -22.61 14.45
C ASP A 288 5.05 -21.69 14.93
N LEU A 289 4.90 -20.52 14.30
CA LEU A 289 3.86 -19.55 14.61
C LEU A 289 2.47 -20.12 14.35
N VAL A 290 2.20 -20.69 13.16
CA VAL A 290 0.86 -21.21 12.86
C VAL A 290 0.47 -22.36 13.79
N GLU A 291 1.41 -23.25 14.12
CA GLU A 291 1.17 -24.34 15.06
C GLU A 291 0.96 -23.83 16.49
N GLN A 292 1.64 -22.76 16.89
CA GLN A 292 1.33 -22.08 18.15
C GLN A 292 -0.10 -21.53 18.13
N TYR A 293 -0.47 -20.78 17.09
CA TYR A 293 -1.79 -20.16 17.03
C TYR A 293 -2.94 -21.16 16.92
N LYS A 294 -2.73 -22.32 16.28
CA LYS A 294 -3.70 -23.43 16.33
C LYS A 294 -3.95 -23.94 17.76
N ARG A 295 -2.93 -23.92 18.61
CA ARG A 295 -3.06 -24.28 20.04
C ARG A 295 -3.69 -23.17 20.86
N ASP A 296 -3.36 -21.92 20.55
CA ASP A 296 -3.90 -20.75 21.24
C ASP A 296 -5.40 -20.54 20.91
N PHE A 297 -5.83 -20.95 19.71
CA PHE A 297 -7.20 -20.82 19.21
C PHE A 297 -7.73 -22.15 18.62
N PRO A 298 -7.92 -23.21 19.43
CA PRO A 298 -8.23 -24.55 18.94
C PRO A 298 -9.62 -24.68 18.30
N ASP A 299 -10.57 -23.83 18.72
CA ASP A 299 -11.97 -23.88 18.30
C ASP A 299 -12.32 -22.79 17.25
N VAL A 300 -11.32 -22.05 16.75
CA VAL A 300 -11.59 -20.99 15.77
C VAL A 300 -11.99 -21.58 14.43
N THR A 301 -13.12 -21.12 13.90
CA THR A 301 -13.64 -21.55 12.61
C THR A 301 -13.15 -20.66 11.47
N LEU A 302 -13.16 -21.19 10.24
CA LEU A 302 -12.85 -20.41 9.05
C LEU A 302 -13.81 -19.23 8.87
N GLU A 303 -15.09 -19.39 9.25
CA GLU A 303 -16.08 -18.31 9.20
C GLU A 303 -15.69 -17.15 10.13
N GLN A 304 -15.32 -17.44 11.38
CA GLN A 304 -14.83 -16.42 12.32
C GLN A 304 -13.55 -15.75 11.85
N LEU A 305 -12.62 -16.51 11.25
CA LEU A 305 -11.41 -15.94 10.64
C LEU A 305 -11.76 -15.01 9.48
N GLN A 306 -12.76 -15.36 8.68
CA GLN A 306 -13.23 -14.56 7.57
C GLN A 306 -13.90 -13.26 8.06
N GLU A 307 -14.80 -13.33 9.04
CA GLU A 307 -15.40 -12.15 9.68
C GLU A 307 -14.33 -11.23 10.27
N TRP A 308 -13.37 -11.81 10.97
CA TRP A 308 -12.23 -11.08 11.52
C TRP A 308 -11.42 -10.38 10.43
N LYS A 309 -11.12 -11.08 9.32
CA LYS A 309 -10.41 -10.53 8.17
C LYS A 309 -11.15 -9.29 7.62
N TRP A 310 -12.46 -9.41 7.42
CA TRP A 310 -13.31 -8.34 6.87
C TRP A 310 -13.49 -7.15 7.81
N SER A 311 -13.38 -7.36 9.13
CA SER A 311 -13.48 -6.29 10.13
C SER A 311 -12.23 -5.40 10.24
N HIS A 312 -11.18 -5.66 9.44
CA HIS A 312 -9.84 -5.08 9.61
C HIS A 312 -9.14 -5.47 10.91
N GLY A 313 -9.46 -6.64 11.47
CA GLY A 313 -8.86 -7.12 12.72
C GLY A 313 -7.32 -7.18 12.70
N HIS A 314 -6.68 -7.31 11.54
CA HIS A 314 -5.21 -7.29 11.39
C HIS A 314 -4.56 -5.91 11.57
N CYS A 315 -5.34 -4.83 11.44
CA CYS A 315 -4.86 -3.44 11.59
C CYS A 315 -5.24 -2.81 12.93
N VAL A 316 -6.12 -3.44 13.71
CA VAL A 316 -6.34 -3.03 15.10
C VAL A 316 -5.10 -3.49 15.86
N SER A 317 -4.44 -2.57 16.57
CA SER A 317 -3.43 -2.91 17.57
C SER A 317 -4.11 -3.73 18.66
N SER A 318 -4.22 -5.04 18.44
CA SER A 318 -4.80 -5.93 19.42
C SER A 318 -3.89 -5.93 20.65
N LYS A 319 -4.40 -5.37 21.74
CA LYS A 319 -4.02 -5.79 23.10
C LYS A 319 -4.62 -7.17 23.40
N TYR A 320 -4.37 -8.13 22.50
CA TYR A 320 -4.65 -9.54 22.69
C TYR A 320 -3.40 -10.31 22.30
#